data_AF-A0A1V6JZR9-F1
#
_entry.id   AF-A0A1V6JZR9-F1
#
_cell.length_a   1.000
_cell.length_b   1.000
_cell.length_c   1.000
_cell.angle_alpha   90.00
_cell.angle_beta   90.00
_cell.angle_gamma   90.00
#
_symmetry.space_group_name_H-M   'P 1'
#
loop_
_entity.id
_entity.type
_entity.pdbx_description
1 polymer ?
#
loop_
_entity_poly.entity_id
_entity_poly.type
_entity_poly.pdbx_seq_one_letter_code
_entity_poly.pdbx_strand_id
1 'polypeptide(L)'
;MLERLIQSLEASPVMRRGEYNYFIHPITDGVPLLEPAILREIGCAMVRILDLAGVDKIVVCEAMGIPIGVALSMMTDIPLVVVRKRPYNLPGEVAVHQATGYSKGELYLNGVGAGDRVVVIDDVCSTGGTLAALVSALEQVGADIADICVVIGRGDVDLGRPLKTLVRIEVSEDRVHVVDTCL
;
A
#
# COMPACT_ATOMS: atom_id res chain seq x y z
N MET A 1 -5.64 -0.90 -18.40
CA MET A 1 -4.31 -0.64 -18.95
C MET A 1 -3.57 0.17 -17.91
N LEU A 2 -2.47 -0.39 -17.41
CA LEU A 2 -1.54 0.18 -16.43
C LEU A 2 -0.24 0.62 -17.15
N GLU A 3 -0.36 1.06 -18.40
CA GLU A 3 0.77 1.25 -19.33
C GLU A 3 1.78 2.26 -18.79
N ARG A 4 1.34 3.37 -18.20
CA ARG A 4 2.27 4.40 -17.71
C ARG A 4 2.99 3.91 -16.47
N LEU A 5 2.28 3.25 -15.56
CA LEU A 5 2.88 2.61 -14.38
C LEU A 5 3.91 1.54 -14.79
N ILE A 6 3.57 0.68 -15.74
CA ILE A 6 4.48 -0.38 -16.22
C ILE A 6 5.74 0.25 -16.82
N GLN A 7 5.56 1.21 -17.73
CA GLN A 7 6.68 1.89 -18.37
C GLN A 7 7.57 2.63 -17.35
N SER A 8 6.98 3.26 -16.34
CA SER A 8 7.76 3.96 -15.30
C SER A 8 8.52 2.99 -14.39
N LEU A 9 7.96 1.82 -14.11
CA LEU A 9 8.64 0.77 -13.33
C LEU A 9 9.81 0.19 -14.11
N GLU A 10 9.61 -0.21 -15.37
CA GLU A 10 10.69 -0.78 -16.20
C GLU A 10 11.83 0.20 -16.46
N ALA A 11 11.54 1.49 -16.49
CA ALA A 11 12.54 2.56 -16.62
C ALA A 11 13.20 2.95 -15.28
N SER A 12 12.82 2.35 -14.17
CA SER A 12 13.33 2.72 -12.84
C SER A 12 14.81 2.36 -12.68
N PRO A 13 15.63 3.25 -12.12
CA PRO A 13 17.01 2.92 -11.81
C PRO A 13 17.09 1.84 -10.74
N VAL A 14 17.93 0.83 -10.96
CA VAL A 14 18.25 -0.21 -9.99
C VAL A 14 19.59 0.11 -9.33
N MET A 15 19.64 -0.03 -8.02
CA MET A 15 20.82 0.16 -7.20
C MET A 15 21.01 -1.01 -6.24
N ARG A 16 22.27 -1.31 -5.93
CA ARG A 16 22.60 -2.36 -4.97
C ARG A 16 22.56 -1.80 -3.55
N ARG A 17 21.76 -2.42 -2.67
CA ARG A 17 21.72 -2.12 -1.23
C ARG A 17 22.19 -3.34 -0.45
N GLY A 18 23.47 -3.35 -0.09
CA GLY A 18 24.09 -4.51 0.54
C GLY A 18 24.02 -5.73 -0.38
N GLU A 19 23.23 -6.73 0.01
CA GLU A 19 23.10 -8.01 -0.71
C GLU A 19 21.92 -8.07 -1.68
N TYR A 20 21.05 -7.05 -1.75
CA TYR A 20 19.86 -7.08 -2.62
C TYR A 20 19.80 -5.90 -3.61
N ASN A 21 19.09 -6.12 -4.71
CA ASN A 21 18.78 -5.08 -5.70
C ASN A 21 17.52 -4.31 -5.27
N TYR A 22 17.64 -2.98 -5.31
CA TYR A 22 16.61 -2.03 -4.91
C TYR A 22 16.34 -1.08 -6.09
N PHE A 23 15.10 -0.97 -6.51
CA PHE A 23 14.70 0.01 -7.51
C PHE A 23 14.22 1.28 -6.80
N ILE A 24 14.49 2.45 -7.39
CA ILE A 24 13.92 3.71 -6.93
C ILE A 24 12.79 4.11 -7.86
N HIS A 25 11.61 4.35 -7.31
CA HIS A 25 10.46 4.76 -8.09
C HIS A 25 9.62 5.81 -7.34
N PRO A 26 9.04 6.81 -8.04
CA PRO A 26 8.22 7.85 -7.40
C PRO A 26 7.07 7.33 -6.53
N ILE A 27 6.49 6.17 -6.87
CA ILE A 27 5.42 5.56 -6.07
C ILE A 27 5.95 5.00 -4.74
N THR A 28 7.17 4.46 -4.70
CA THR A 28 7.72 3.75 -3.54
C THR A 28 8.69 4.57 -2.69
N ASP A 29 9.27 5.61 -3.28
CA ASP A 29 10.34 6.40 -2.67
C ASP A 29 10.01 7.90 -2.63
N GLY A 30 8.97 8.33 -3.34
CA GLY A 30 8.64 9.75 -3.52
C GLY A 30 9.67 10.52 -4.35
N VAL A 31 10.61 9.80 -4.99
CA VAL A 31 11.66 10.33 -5.86
C VAL A 31 11.87 9.41 -7.06
N PRO A 32 12.17 9.92 -8.27
CA PRO A 32 12.08 11.34 -8.68
C PRO A 32 10.60 11.81 -8.72
N LEU A 33 10.26 12.81 -9.53
CA LEU A 33 8.90 13.37 -9.56
C LEU A 33 7.83 12.30 -9.86
N LEU A 34 6.67 12.43 -9.20
CA LEU A 34 5.50 11.58 -9.43
C LEU A 34 4.54 12.28 -10.39
N GLU A 35 4.36 11.71 -11.58
CA GLU A 35 3.45 12.24 -12.59
C GLU A 35 1.97 12.00 -12.20
N PRO A 36 1.10 13.02 -12.25
CA PRO A 36 -0.33 12.87 -11.93
C PRO A 36 -1.05 11.82 -12.79
N ALA A 37 -0.56 11.57 -14.00
CA ALA A 37 -1.13 10.55 -14.89
C ALA A 37 -0.97 9.13 -14.34
N ILE A 38 0.14 8.83 -13.64
CA ILE A 38 0.37 7.53 -12.99
C ILE A 38 -0.57 7.37 -11.79
N LEU A 39 -0.70 8.39 -10.95
CA LEU A 39 -1.65 8.39 -9.83
C LEU A 39 -3.10 8.17 -10.30
N ARG A 40 -3.48 8.83 -11.40
CA ARG A 40 -4.80 8.66 -11.99
C ARG A 40 -5.02 7.23 -12.49
N GLU A 41 -4.01 6.65 -13.13
CA GLU A 41 -4.06 5.27 -13.63
C GLU A 41 -4.20 4.25 -12.50
N ILE A 42 -3.41 4.41 -11.41
CA ILE A 42 -3.50 3.61 -10.19
C ILE A 42 -4.90 3.71 -9.57
N GLY A 43 -5.39 4.93 -9.34
CA GLY A 43 -6.72 5.14 -8.75
C GLY A 43 -7.83 4.52 -9.59
N CYS A 44 -7.82 4.72 -10.91
CA CYS A 44 -8.79 4.10 -11.81
C CYS A 44 -8.72 2.56 -11.79
N ALA A 45 -7.53 1.97 -11.67
CA ALA A 45 -7.39 0.52 -11.56
C ALA A 45 -7.93 0.01 -10.22
N MET A 46 -7.61 0.67 -9.11
CA MET A 46 -8.12 0.34 -7.78
C MET A 46 -9.65 0.40 -7.71
N VAL A 47 -10.26 1.45 -8.26
CA VAL A 47 -11.73 1.56 -8.33
C VAL A 47 -12.38 0.36 -9.04
N ARG A 48 -11.69 -0.26 -10.01
CA ARG A 48 -12.22 -1.41 -10.76
C ARG A 48 -12.09 -2.74 -10.04
N ILE A 49 -11.02 -2.91 -9.25
CA ILE A 49 -10.70 -4.22 -8.67
C ILE A 49 -11.10 -4.34 -7.20
N LEU A 50 -11.29 -3.22 -6.50
CA LEU A 50 -11.67 -3.21 -5.09
C LEU A 50 -13.19 -3.36 -4.95
N ASP A 51 -13.60 -4.13 -3.94
CA ASP A 51 -14.96 -4.12 -3.43
C ASP A 51 -15.16 -2.87 -2.57
N LEU A 52 -15.63 -1.81 -3.20
CA LEU A 52 -15.91 -0.53 -2.55
C LEU A 52 -17.34 -0.43 -2.01
N ALA A 53 -18.15 -1.48 -2.16
CA ALA A 53 -19.54 -1.44 -1.71
C ALA A 53 -19.60 -1.34 -0.17
N GLY A 54 -20.20 -0.26 0.32
CA GLY A 54 -20.37 -0.01 1.74
C GLY A 54 -19.07 0.26 2.51
N VAL A 55 -17.97 0.58 1.82
CA VAL A 55 -16.71 0.93 2.48
C VAL A 55 -16.81 2.31 3.12
N ASP A 56 -16.53 2.37 4.41
CA ASP A 56 -16.57 3.59 5.21
C ASP A 56 -15.25 4.38 5.15
N LYS A 57 -14.11 3.67 5.05
CA LYS A 57 -12.78 4.29 5.15
C LYS A 57 -11.74 3.60 4.27
N ILE A 58 -10.86 4.40 3.67
CA ILE A 58 -9.61 3.95 3.06
C ILE A 58 -8.51 4.10 4.11
N VAL A 59 -7.76 3.05 4.39
CA VAL A 59 -6.65 3.05 5.36
C VAL A 59 -5.33 2.90 4.61
N VAL A 60 -4.38 3.81 4.86
CA VAL A 60 -3.04 3.77 4.26
C VAL A 60 -1.94 3.93 5.28
N CYS A 61 -0.77 3.36 5.01
CA CYS A 61 0.44 3.58 5.81
C CYS A 61 1.21 4.81 5.33
N GLU A 62 1.77 5.58 6.26
CA GLU A 62 2.70 6.64 5.87
C GLU A 62 4.05 6.09 5.36
N ALA A 63 4.70 6.74 4.40
CA ALA A 63 4.28 7.98 3.73
C ALA A 63 3.75 7.74 2.31
N MET A 64 4.15 6.64 1.66
CA MET A 64 3.97 6.44 0.22
C MET A 64 2.57 5.90 -0.15
N GLY A 65 1.86 5.29 0.81
CA GLY A 65 0.43 5.02 0.65
C GLY A 65 -0.42 6.30 0.56
N ILE A 66 0.05 7.45 1.08
CA ILE A 66 -0.76 8.68 1.18
C ILE A 66 -1.17 9.22 -0.19
N PRO A 67 -0.27 9.47 -1.18
CA PRO A 67 -0.68 9.96 -2.49
C PRO A 67 -1.68 9.04 -3.20
N ILE A 68 -1.53 7.72 -3.02
CA ILE A 68 -2.41 6.71 -3.60
C ILE A 68 -3.79 6.75 -2.93
N GLY A 69 -3.81 6.76 -1.60
CA GLY A 69 -5.04 6.86 -0.81
C GLY A 69 -5.81 8.15 -1.07
N VAL A 70 -5.11 9.29 -1.21
CA VAL A 70 -5.71 10.57 -1.61
C VAL A 70 -6.34 10.47 -3.00
N ALA A 71 -5.64 9.89 -3.97
CA ALA A 71 -6.17 9.72 -5.32
C ALA A 71 -7.44 8.84 -5.32
N LEU A 72 -7.43 7.73 -4.58
CA LEU A 72 -8.60 6.86 -4.45
C LEU A 72 -9.76 7.57 -3.72
N SER A 73 -9.49 8.21 -2.59
CA SER A 73 -10.48 8.95 -1.80
C SER A 73 -11.17 10.04 -2.62
N MET A 74 -10.41 10.84 -3.38
CA MET A 74 -10.98 11.86 -4.25
C MET A 74 -11.82 11.30 -5.41
N MET A 75 -11.60 10.05 -5.81
CA MET A 75 -12.37 9.39 -6.87
C MET A 75 -13.64 8.72 -6.37
N THR A 76 -13.68 8.35 -5.09
CA THR A 76 -14.76 7.53 -4.51
C THR A 76 -15.58 8.26 -3.45
N ASP A 77 -15.15 9.45 -3.03
CA ASP A 77 -15.69 10.21 -1.90
C ASP A 77 -15.61 9.45 -0.55
N ILE A 78 -14.80 8.39 -0.47
CA ILE A 78 -14.58 7.63 0.77
C ILE A 78 -13.50 8.33 1.61
N PRO A 79 -13.73 8.60 2.91
CA PRO A 79 -12.74 9.18 3.82
C PRO A 79 -11.42 8.41 3.90
N LEU A 80 -10.32 9.15 4.08
CA LEU A 80 -8.96 8.61 4.21
C LEU A 80 -8.48 8.64 5.67
N VAL A 81 -7.99 7.50 6.15
CA VAL A 81 -7.25 7.34 7.40
C VAL A 81 -5.78 7.05 7.08
N VAL A 82 -4.87 7.76 7.74
CA VAL A 82 -3.43 7.57 7.58
C VAL A 82 -2.85 7.00 8.88
N VAL A 83 -2.28 5.81 8.81
CA VAL A 83 -1.51 5.17 9.87
C VAL A 83 -0.13 5.83 9.97
N ARG A 84 0.27 6.22 11.18
CA ARG A 84 1.45 7.07 11.42
C ARG A 84 2.55 6.27 12.13
N LYS A 85 3.82 6.61 11.93
CA LYS A 85 5.00 6.08 12.65
C LYS A 85 5.24 6.78 13.99
N ARG A 86 4.46 7.81 14.28
CA ARG A 86 4.56 8.61 15.51
C ARG A 86 3.17 8.68 16.15
N PRO A 87 3.06 8.57 17.48
CA PRO A 87 1.79 8.73 18.15
C PRO A 87 1.39 10.20 18.17
N TYR A 88 0.08 10.45 18.16
CA TYR A 88 -0.49 11.78 18.42
C TYR A 88 -1.22 11.82 19.78
N ASN A 89 -1.35 10.67 20.46
CA ASN A 89 -2.03 10.51 21.75
C ASN A 89 -3.48 11.00 21.71
N LEU A 90 -4.15 10.80 20.57
CA LEU A 90 -5.56 11.11 20.42
C LEU A 90 -6.43 10.01 21.04
N PRO A 91 -7.65 10.33 21.50
CA PRO A 91 -8.61 9.32 21.93
C PRO A 91 -8.84 8.26 20.84
N GLY A 92 -8.77 6.98 21.22
CA GLY A 92 -8.95 5.85 20.29
C GLY A 92 -7.73 5.51 19.43
N GLU A 93 -6.55 6.09 19.70
CA GLU A 93 -5.31 5.71 19.02
C GLU A 93 -4.83 4.32 19.50
N VAL A 94 -4.51 3.46 18.54
CA VAL A 94 -4.08 2.07 18.77
C VAL A 94 -2.67 1.89 18.23
N ALA A 95 -1.78 1.35 19.06
CA ALA A 95 -0.45 0.96 18.65
C ALA A 95 -0.50 -0.34 17.85
N VAL A 96 0.20 -0.36 16.72
CA VAL A 96 0.31 -1.46 15.78
C VAL A 96 1.76 -1.92 15.78
N HIS A 97 2.01 -3.08 16.38
CA HIS A 97 3.36 -3.60 16.55
C HIS A 97 3.85 -4.29 15.27
N GLN A 98 4.77 -3.63 14.55
CA GLN A 98 5.37 -4.17 13.35
C GLN A 98 6.60 -5.02 13.69
N ALA A 99 6.51 -6.33 13.52
CA ALA A 99 7.65 -7.24 13.57
C ALA A 99 8.08 -7.59 12.14
N THR A 100 9.03 -6.84 11.56
CA THR A 100 9.70 -7.28 10.32
C THR A 100 11.14 -7.71 10.59
N GLY A 101 11.72 -8.47 9.67
CA GLY A 101 13.14 -8.84 9.72
C GLY A 101 14.12 -7.67 9.57
N TYR A 102 13.65 -6.50 9.11
CA TYR A 102 14.50 -5.33 8.80
C TYR A 102 14.27 -4.12 9.71
N SER A 103 13.09 -4.02 10.35
CA SER A 103 12.75 -2.96 11.29
C SER A 103 11.71 -3.43 12.32
N LYS A 104 11.99 -3.17 13.59
CA LYS A 104 10.98 -3.12 14.65
C LYS A 104 10.49 -1.69 14.75
N GLY A 105 9.22 -1.47 14.48
CA GLY A 105 8.61 -0.15 14.51
C GLY A 105 7.21 -0.22 15.10
N GLU A 106 6.80 0.86 15.75
CA GLU A 106 5.40 1.05 16.11
C GLU A 106 4.74 1.92 15.05
N LEU A 107 3.57 1.48 14.62
CA LEU A 107 2.63 2.27 13.84
C LEU A 107 1.45 2.64 14.74
N TYR A 108 0.74 3.72 14.43
CA TYR A 108 -0.33 4.26 15.24
C TYR A 108 -1.54 4.50 14.34
N LEU A 109 -2.62 3.76 14.63
CA LEU A 109 -3.90 3.81 13.95
C LEU A 109 -4.87 4.65 14.78
N ASN A 110 -5.57 5.58 14.16
CA ASN A 110 -6.67 6.34 14.77
C ASN A 110 -7.76 6.59 13.73
N GLY A 111 -9.01 6.79 14.15
CA GLY A 111 -10.12 7.07 13.25
C GLY A 111 -10.74 5.84 12.60
N VAL A 112 -10.43 4.63 13.06
CA VAL A 112 -11.13 3.38 12.71
C VAL A 112 -11.67 2.77 14.00
N GLY A 113 -12.90 2.26 13.96
CA GLY A 113 -13.61 1.66 15.08
C GLY A 113 -14.33 0.36 14.70
N ALA A 114 -14.94 -0.27 15.69
CA ALA A 114 -15.69 -1.51 15.50
C ALA A 114 -16.86 -1.31 14.54
N GLY A 115 -17.01 -2.23 13.58
CA GLY A 115 -18.06 -2.22 12.57
C GLY A 115 -17.75 -1.40 11.31
N ASP A 116 -16.67 -0.62 11.30
CA ASP A 116 -16.23 0.07 10.07
C ASP A 116 -15.83 -0.94 9.00
N ARG A 117 -16.35 -0.78 7.78
CA ARG A 117 -15.85 -1.51 6.62
C ARG A 117 -14.73 -0.72 5.95
N VAL A 118 -13.56 -1.32 5.81
CA VAL A 118 -12.35 -0.63 5.36
C VAL A 118 -11.67 -1.32 4.18
N VAL A 119 -11.02 -0.53 3.33
CA VAL A 119 -10.02 -1.03 2.38
C VAL A 119 -8.64 -0.56 2.78
N VAL A 120 -7.66 -1.47 2.74
CA VAL A 120 -6.27 -1.19 3.09
C VAL A 120 -5.45 -1.03 1.82
N ILE A 121 -4.81 0.13 1.65
CA ILE A 121 -4.02 0.45 0.47
C ILE A 121 -2.57 0.79 0.86
N ASP A 122 -1.61 0.26 0.12
CA ASP A 122 -0.20 0.62 0.26
C ASP A 122 0.51 0.72 -1.10
N ASP A 123 1.71 1.29 -1.11
CA ASP A 123 2.52 1.43 -2.32
C ASP A 123 3.16 0.10 -2.75
N VAL A 124 3.86 -0.59 -1.83
CA VAL A 124 4.60 -1.81 -2.14
C VAL A 124 4.50 -2.85 -1.02
N CYS A 125 4.30 -4.11 -1.40
CA CYS A 125 4.43 -5.25 -0.49
C CYS A 125 5.64 -6.09 -0.87
N SER A 126 6.62 -6.21 0.04
CA SER A 126 7.79 -7.09 -0.13
C SER A 126 7.76 -8.29 0.82
N THR A 127 7.82 -8.05 2.14
CA THR A 127 7.76 -9.13 3.15
C THR A 127 6.38 -9.28 3.79
N GLY A 128 5.48 -8.32 3.56
CA GLY A 128 4.13 -8.30 4.15
C GLY A 128 4.04 -7.89 5.61
N GLY A 129 5.14 -7.79 6.35
CA GLY A 129 5.09 -7.59 7.81
C GLY A 129 4.37 -6.32 8.26
N THR A 130 4.43 -5.23 7.47
CA THR A 130 3.62 -4.02 7.72
C THR A 130 2.13 -4.28 7.59
N LEU A 131 1.72 -4.88 6.47
CA LEU A 131 0.32 -5.17 6.17
C LEU A 131 -0.25 -6.19 7.16
N ALA A 132 0.51 -7.23 7.51
CA ALA A 132 0.10 -8.23 8.49
C ALA A 132 -0.16 -7.61 9.87
N ALA A 133 0.73 -6.72 10.33
CA ALA A 133 0.53 -6.00 11.59
C ALA A 133 -0.70 -5.09 11.54
N LEU A 134 -0.90 -4.36 10.44
CA LEU A 134 -2.06 -3.49 10.25
C LEU A 134 -3.37 -4.28 10.19
N VAL A 135 -3.41 -5.39 9.45
CA VAL A 135 -4.56 -6.31 9.39
C VAL A 135 -4.92 -6.79 10.78
N SER A 136 -3.93 -7.27 11.55
CA SER A 136 -4.17 -7.73 12.92
C SER A 136 -4.73 -6.62 13.82
N ALA A 137 -4.22 -5.39 13.70
CA ALA A 137 -4.71 -4.25 14.47
C ALA A 137 -6.15 -3.86 14.09
N LEU A 138 -6.48 -3.84 12.79
CA LEU A 138 -7.83 -3.56 12.31
C LEU A 138 -8.83 -4.62 12.79
N GLU A 139 -8.46 -5.89 12.77
CA GLU A 139 -9.27 -6.98 13.30
C GLU A 139 -9.49 -6.87 14.82
N GLN A 140 -8.45 -6.49 15.58
CA GLN A 140 -8.56 -6.26 17.03
C GLN A 140 -9.47 -5.07 17.37
N VAL A 141 -9.49 -4.03 16.53
CA VAL A 141 -10.41 -2.89 16.64
C VAL A 141 -11.84 -3.29 16.26
N GLY A 142 -12.03 -4.43 15.60
CA GLY A 142 -13.32 -4.94 15.16
C GLY A 142 -13.79 -4.36 13.82
N ALA A 143 -12.86 -3.90 12.98
CA ALA A 143 -13.16 -3.44 11.62
C ALA A 143 -13.33 -4.63 10.65
N ASP A 144 -14.19 -4.46 9.66
CA ASP A 144 -14.39 -5.39 8.55
C ASP A 144 -13.47 -5.00 7.37
N ILE A 145 -12.45 -5.81 7.10
CA ILE A 145 -11.52 -5.55 6.00
C ILE A 145 -12.12 -6.11 4.71
N ALA A 146 -12.64 -5.22 3.86
CA ALA A 146 -13.23 -5.57 2.56
C ALA A 146 -12.16 -6.04 1.57
N ASP A 147 -11.05 -5.31 1.46
CA ASP A 147 -9.94 -5.64 0.59
C ASP A 147 -8.61 -5.08 1.10
N ILE A 148 -7.52 -5.73 0.69
CA ILE A 148 -6.14 -5.25 0.84
C ILE A 148 -5.54 -5.17 -0.55
N CYS A 149 -4.98 -4.01 -0.92
CA CYS A 149 -4.35 -3.83 -2.22
C CYS A 149 -3.05 -3.05 -2.11
N VAL A 150 -2.05 -3.49 -2.86
CA VAL A 150 -0.85 -2.70 -3.12
C VAL A 150 -0.72 -2.35 -4.59
N VAL A 151 -0.01 -1.26 -4.88
CA VAL A 151 0.35 -0.96 -6.27
C VAL A 151 1.33 -2.01 -6.77
N ILE A 152 2.40 -2.27 -6.01
CA ILE A 152 3.52 -3.12 -6.43
C ILE A 152 3.66 -4.31 -5.47
N GLY A 153 3.57 -5.53 -5.99
CA GLY A 153 3.84 -6.75 -5.22
C GLY A 153 5.18 -7.36 -5.58
N ARG A 154 5.90 -7.84 -4.56
CA ARG A 154 7.15 -8.60 -4.70
C ARG A 154 7.06 -9.88 -3.89
N GLY A 155 7.37 -11.00 -4.53
CA GLY A 155 7.29 -12.32 -3.91
C GLY A 155 5.88 -12.76 -3.55
N ASP A 156 5.80 -13.83 -2.75
CA ASP A 156 4.57 -14.37 -2.23
C ASP A 156 4.46 -14.05 -0.73
N VAL A 157 3.36 -13.39 -0.37
CA VAL A 157 3.09 -12.92 0.97
C VAL A 157 1.79 -13.53 1.46
N ASP A 158 1.84 -14.14 2.64
CA ASP A 158 0.66 -14.61 3.34
C ASP A 158 0.27 -13.59 4.43
N LEU A 159 -0.89 -12.96 4.25
CA LEU A 159 -1.48 -12.04 5.23
C LEU A 159 -2.63 -12.69 6.02
N GLY A 160 -2.91 -13.98 5.82
CA GLY A 160 -4.16 -14.62 6.25
C GLY A 160 -5.40 -14.13 5.49
N ARG A 161 -5.22 -13.25 4.50
CA ARG A 161 -6.25 -12.65 3.65
C ARG A 161 -5.72 -12.46 2.22
N PRO A 162 -6.59 -12.47 1.19
CA PRO A 162 -6.18 -12.17 -0.17
C PRO A 162 -5.55 -10.78 -0.29
N LEU A 163 -4.38 -10.71 -0.92
CA LEU A 163 -3.71 -9.46 -1.29
C LEU A 163 -3.91 -9.20 -2.79
N LYS A 164 -4.60 -8.12 -3.14
CA LYS A 164 -4.68 -7.62 -4.51
C LYS A 164 -3.41 -6.82 -4.84
N THR A 165 -2.92 -6.92 -6.07
CA THR A 165 -1.68 -6.24 -6.49
C THR A 165 -1.81 -5.71 -7.90
N LEU A 166 -1.74 -4.39 -8.12
CA LEU A 166 -1.90 -3.87 -9.49
C LEU A 166 -0.85 -4.43 -10.46
N VAL A 167 0.41 -4.45 -10.05
CA VAL A 167 1.54 -5.01 -10.82
C VAL A 167 2.47 -5.81 -9.92
N ARG A 168 2.89 -7.00 -10.38
CA ARG A 168 3.95 -7.77 -9.72
C ARG A 168 5.25 -7.56 -10.47
N ILE A 169 6.34 -7.42 -9.72
CA ILE A 169 7.66 -7.14 -10.31
C ILE A 169 8.74 -8.10 -9.79
N GLU A 170 9.74 -8.30 -10.64
CA GLU A 170 11.05 -8.85 -10.29
C GLU A 170 12.13 -7.80 -10.52
N VAL A 171 13.20 -7.82 -9.72
CA VAL A 171 14.30 -6.85 -9.81
C VAL A 171 15.59 -7.59 -10.08
N SER A 172 16.13 -7.45 -11.30
CA SER A 172 17.43 -7.99 -11.68
C SER A 172 18.55 -7.03 -11.22
N GLU A 173 19.81 -7.29 -11.61
CA GLU A 173 20.92 -6.37 -11.32
C GLU A 173 20.82 -5.04 -12.07
N ASP A 174 20.20 -5.04 -13.25
CA ASP A 174 20.21 -3.90 -14.18
C ASP A 174 18.83 -3.26 -14.40
N ARG A 175 17.74 -3.97 -14.10
CA ARG A 175 16.39 -3.47 -14.41
C ARG A 175 15.28 -4.05 -13.53
N VAL A 176 14.12 -3.42 -13.62
CA VAL A 176 12.85 -3.93 -13.09
C VAL A 176 12.09 -4.63 -14.21
N HIS A 177 11.53 -5.79 -13.91
CA HIS A 177 10.69 -6.57 -14.81
C HIS A 177 9.27 -6.62 -14.24
N VAL A 178 8.27 -6.15 -14.99
CA VAL A 178 6.87 -6.42 -14.66
C VAL A 178 6.53 -7.82 -15.13
N VAL A 179 6.12 -8.69 -14.19
CA VAL A 179 5.88 -10.12 -14.47
C VAL A 179 4.41 -10.50 -14.51
N ASP A 180 3.55 -9.69 -13.89
CA ASP A 180 2.10 -9.93 -13.85
C ASP A 180 1.34 -8.62 -13.56
N THR A 181 0.07 -8.57 -13.99
CA THR A 181 -0.82 -7.41 -13.78
C THR A 181 -2.23 -7.88 -13.44
N CYS A 182 -2.89 -7.23 -12.48
CA CYS A 182 -4.25 -7.59 -12.06
C CYS A 182 -5.39 -7.23 -13.04
N LEU A 183 -5.07 -6.82 -14.27
CA LEU A 183 -6.04 -6.47 -15.32
C LEU A 183 -5.96 -7.43 -16.50
#